data_AF-A0A3B8NHI1-F1
#
_entry.id   AF-A0A3B8NHI1-F1
#
_cell.length_a   1.000
_cell.length_b   1.000
_cell.length_c   1.000
_cell.angle_alpha   90.00
_cell.angle_beta   90.00
_cell.angle_gamma   90.00
#
_symmetry.space_group_name_H-M   'P 1'
#
loop_
_entity.id
_entity.type
_entity.pdbx_description
1 polymer ?
#
loop_
_entity_poly.entity_id
_entity_poly.type
_entity_poly.pdbx_seq_one_letter_code
_entity_poly.pdbx_strand_id
1 'polypeptide(L)' 'MIRFGVALVIVGVVFLLLKRTGLVLGRLPGDIVIEREGFHFWFPVVSCLVVSGVITAVFWVISLLRKLL' A
#
# COMPACT_ATOMS: atom_id res chain seq x y z
N MET A 1 1.66 -14.42 21.49
CA MET A 1 1.13 -13.04 21.70
C MET A 1 1.97 -11.96 21.01
N ILE A 2 3.30 -11.97 21.10
CA ILE A 2 4.18 -10.92 20.51
C ILE A 2 4.05 -10.75 18.98
N ARG A 3 3.86 -11.84 18.22
CA ARG A 3 3.70 -11.80 16.75
C ARG A 3 2.54 -10.92 16.27
N PHE A 4 1.47 -10.85 17.07
CA PHE A 4 0.29 -10.05 16.74
C PHE A 4 0.55 -8.55 16.96
N GLY A 5 1.28 -8.21 18.02
CA GLY A 5 1.69 -6.83 18.30
C GLY A 5 2.62 -6.28 17.21
N VAL A 6 3.59 -7.08 16.76
CA VAL A 6 4.49 -6.70 15.67
C VAL A 6 3.71 -6.50 14.35
N ALA A 7 2.77 -7.40 14.03
CA ALA A 7 1.93 -7.24 12.84
C ALA A 7 1.09 -5.96 12.89
N LEU A 8 0.51 -5.62 14.04
CA LEU A 8 -0.28 -4.41 14.23
C LEU A 8 0.56 -3.14 14.05
N VAL A 9 1.79 -3.11 14.56
CA VAL A 9 2.71 -1.98 14.40
C VAL A 9 3.09 -1.80 12.92
N ILE A 10 3.38 -2.90 12.20
CA ILE A 10 3.69 -2.84 10.77
C ILE A 10 2.51 -2.28 9.98
N VAL A 11 1.29 -2.78 10.23
CA VAL A 11 0.07 -2.28 9.58
C VAL A 11 -0.15 -0.79 9.89
N GLY A 12 0.03 -0.37 11.14
CA GLY A 12 -0.10 1.04 11.54
C GLY A 12 0.93 1.96 10.86
N VAL A 13 2.18 1.52 10.74
CA VAL A 13 3.23 2.28 10.05
C VAL A 13 2.95 2.37 8.55
N VAL A 14 2.52 1.27 7.92
CA VAL A 14 2.08 1.26 6.52
C VAL A 14 0.91 2.23 6.33
N PHE A 15 -0.09 2.23 7.21
CA PHE A 15 -1.24 3.12 7.14
C PHE A 15 -0.85 4.61 7.29
N LEU A 16 0.09 4.93 8.19
CA LEU A 16 0.64 6.28 8.34
C LEU A 16 1.43 6.74 7.11
N LEU A 17 2.23 5.85 6.52
CA LEU A 17 2.96 6.13 5.28
C LEU A 17 1.99 6.35 4.11
N LEU A 18 0.95 5.52 3.96
CA LEU A 18 -0.11 5.68 2.96
C LEU A 18 -0.88 7.00 3.14
N LYS A 19 -1.13 7.42 4.39
CA LYS A 19 -1.74 8.72 4.68
C LYS A 19 -0.82 9.88 4.27
N ARG A 20 0.50 9.73 4.48
CA ARG A 20 1.50 10.77 4.21
C ARG A 20 1.82 10.94 2.72
N THR A 21 1.65 9.89 1.91
CA THR A 21 1.83 9.95 0.45
C THR A 21 0.65 10.58 -0.29
N GLY A 22 -0.37 11.10 0.41
CA GLY A 22 -1.54 11.73 -0.21
C GLY A 22 -2.53 10.74 -0.85
N LEU A 23 -2.30 9.43 -0.68
CA LEU A 23 -3.07 8.34 -1.28
C LEU A 23 -4.55 8.32 -0.85
N VAL A 24 -4.85 8.93 0.30
CA VAL A 24 -6.19 9.00 0.88
C VAL A 24 -6.94 10.27 0.44
N LEU A 25 -6.25 11.25 -0.15
CA LEU A 25 -6.82 12.56 -0.53
C LEU A 25 -6.73 12.81 -2.04
N GLY A 26 -7.35 11.89 -2.80
CA GLY A 26 -8.11 12.22 -4.00
C GLY A 26 -7.37 12.54 -5.30
N ARG A 27 -6.08 12.90 -5.33
CA ARG A 27 -5.36 13.19 -6.60
C ARG A 27 -3.85 12.94 -6.47
N LEU A 28 -3.40 11.69 -6.63
CA LEU A 28 -2.00 11.45 -6.97
C LEU A 28 -1.78 11.71 -8.46
N PRO A 29 -0.69 12.39 -8.86
CA PRO A 29 -0.31 12.46 -10.27
C PRO A 29 0.01 11.04 -10.76
N GLY A 30 -0.88 10.48 -11.59
CA GLY A 30 -0.81 9.09 -12.06
C GLY A 30 -2.09 8.27 -11.83
N ASP A 31 -3.00 8.70 -10.96
CA ASP A 31 -4.34 8.11 -10.87
C ASP A 31 -5.19 8.57 -12.06
N ILE A 32 -5.81 7.61 -12.74
CA ILE A 32 -6.65 7.91 -13.91
C ILE A 32 -7.99 8.43 -13.39
N VAL A 33 -8.20 9.73 -13.54
CA VAL A 33 -9.47 10.41 -13.23
C VAL A 33 -10.15 10.74 -14.54
N ILE A 34 -11.23 10.03 -14.84
CA ILE A 34 -12.09 10.33 -15.99
C ILE A 34 -13.33 11.01 -15.44
N GLU A 35 -13.44 12.30 -15.72
CA GLU A 35 -14.56 13.16 -15.31
C GLU A 35 -15.30 13.57 -16.59
N ARG A 36 -16.50 13.04 -16.78
CA ARG A 36 -17.44 13.39 -17.86
C ARG A 36 -18.78 13.78 -17.26
N GLU A 37 -19.60 14.53 -18.01
CA GLU A 37 -20.96 14.88 -17.57
C GLU A 37 -21.76 13.60 -17.23
N GLY A 38 -22.01 13.39 -15.93
CA GLY A 38 -22.71 12.21 -15.39
C GLY A 38 -21.85 10.98 -15.09
N PHE A 39 -20.53 10.99 -15.32
CA PHE A 39 -19.65 9.84 -15.05
C PHE A 39 -18.32 10.24 -14.44
N HIS A 40 -18.07 9.76 -13.22
CA HIS A 40 -16.81 9.94 -12.50
C HIS A 40 -16.18 8.56 -12.26
N PHE A 41 -15.03 8.29 -12.88
CA PHE A 41 -14.27 7.07 -12.66
C PHE A 41 -12.87 7.40 -12.15
N TRP A 42 -12.55 6.89 -10.96
CA TRP A 42 -11.25 7.02 -10.31
C TRP A 42 -10.57 5.65 -10.28
N PHE A 43 -9.41 5.52 -10.95
CA PHE A 43 -8.63 4.29 -10.96
C PHE A 43 -7.26 4.49 -10.29
N PRO A 44 -7.05 3.90 -9.10
CA PRO A 44 -5.86 4.14 -8.29
C PRO A 44 -4.69 3.22 -8.65
N VAL A 45 -4.11 3.43 -9.83
CA VAL A 45 -3.00 2.61 -10.37
C VAL A 45 -1.81 2.59 -9.41
N VAL A 46 -1.45 3.75 -8.87
CA VAL A 46 -0.28 3.91 -8.01
C VAL A 46 -0.48 3.15 -6.70
N SER A 47 -1.69 3.20 -6.15
CA SER A 47 -2.05 2.47 -4.93
C SER A 47 -1.91 0.96 -5.12
N CYS A 48 -2.39 0.42 -6.24
CA CYS A 48 -2.26 -1.01 -6.53
C CYS A 48 -0.80 -1.44 -6.68
N LEU A 49 0.02 -0.62 -7.34
CA LEU A 49 1.47 -0.87 -7.48
C LEU A 49 2.19 -0.89 -6.14
N VAL A 50 1.91 0.08 -5.27
CA VAL A 50 2.52 0.16 -3.94
C VAL A 50 2.13 -1.04 -3.09
N VAL A 51 0.85 -1.39 -3.05
CA VAL A 51 0.37 -2.57 -2.31
C VAL A 51 1.05 -3.84 -2.80
N SER A 52 1.14 -4.03 -4.12
CA SER A 52 1.84 -5.17 -4.71
C SER A 52 3.31 -5.23 -4.29
N GLY A 53 4.05 -4.11 -4.43
CA GLY A 53 5.46 -4.04 -4.06
C GLY A 53 5.70 -4.31 -2.57
N VAL A 54 4.82 -3.83 -1.69
CA VAL A 54 4.91 -4.09 -0.24
C VAL A 54 4.69 -5.58 0.05
N ILE A 55 3.67 -6.20 -0.55
CA ILE A 55 3.42 -7.64 -0.37
C ILE A 55 4.63 -8.46 -0.84
N THR A 56 5.19 -8.11 -2.00
CA THR A 56 6.40 -8.76 -2.52
C THR A 56 7.58 -8.58 -1.57
N ALA A 57 7.80 -7.38 -1.03
CA ALA A 57 8.88 -7.11 -0.08
C ALA A 57 8.72 -7.91 1.22
N VAL A 58 7.50 -8.03 1.74
CA VAL A 58 7.21 -8.84 2.93
C VAL A 58 7.52 -10.32 2.67
N PHE A 59 7.04 -10.88 1.55
CA PHE A 59 7.36 -12.26 1.20
C PHE A 59 8.86 -12.48 0.97
N TRP A 60 9.55 -11.50 0.38
CA TRP A 60 10.98 -11.56 0.16
C TRP A 60 11.75 -11.58 1.49
N VAL A 61 11.41 -10.73 2.45
CA VAL A 61 12.01 -10.72 3.79
C VAL A 61 11.75 -12.03 4.53
N ILE A 62 10.54 -12.58 4.47
CA ILE A 62 10.21 -13.89 5.07
C ILE A 62 11.05 -15.01 4.42
N SER A 63 11.20 -14.96 3.09
CA SER A 63 12.04 -15.92 2.36
C SER A 63 13.52 -15.82 2.74
N LEU A 64 14.03 -14.60 2.91
CA LEU A 64 15.39 -14.34 3.34
C LEU A 64 15.63 -14.84 4.77
N LEU A 65 14.70 -14.58 5.69
CA LEU A 65 14.80 -15.03 7.07
C LEU A 65 14.82 -16.56 7.17
N ARG A 66 14.04 -17.26 6.33
CA ARG A 66 14.05 -18.74 6.25
C ARG A 66 15.34 -19.32 5.67
N LYS A 67 16.09 -18.57 4.88
CA LYS A 67 17.40 -19.01 4.37
C LYS A 67 18.53 -18.85 5.39
N LEU A 68 18.37 -17.92 6.32
CA LEU A 68 19.38 -17.57 7.31
C LEU A 68 19.26 -18.43 8.59
N LEU A 69 18.07 -19.00 8.83
CA LEU A 69 17.73 -19.87 9.96
C LEU A 69 17.85 -21.34 9.56
#